data_AF-A0AAD9P3S0-F1
#
_entry.id   AF-A0AAD9P3S0-F1
#
_cell.length_a   1.000
_cell.length_b   1.000
_cell.length_c   1.000
_cell.angle_alpha   90.00
_cell.angle_beta   90.00
_cell.angle_gamma   90.00
#
_symmetry.space_group_name_H-M   'P 1'
#
loop_
_entity.id
_entity.type
_entity.pdbx_description
1 polymer ?
#
loop_
_entity_poly.entity_id
_entity_poly.type
_entity_poly.pdbx_seq_one_letter_code
_entity_poly.pdbx_strand_id
1 'polypeptide(L)'
;MATLQNVIAAVYNFVQLSPKRLTRFKEIAAVLSMNTVKFQRLYEIRWLSLGNSVTALLRNYEAFMVVVEEDAASGDPTAMGLQKQLSAYTIVALLHLTADILATTDHLSRLFQQRDVSFCGVQAAVTGCLETLEGMQNQDGPYLSMLEAALVCTPAEYKGVSVTFKAQRGGTDAKEAFHTVRVQLLESLPNNLKQRFPHIALLDAMQIFEPCAYPESASHLTYWGNNYLETLLAHYGERQHNTEGKAFDAVIDKACCRGECLPFKRIVHDLRRCEEDGLQRFRHTTEVIRDPGTPSGRQCASCNTRRTALWRGAEDGTPLCNACGIRYRKYRIRCKHCWLVPTRGSQGSANCTRCGLPVK
;
A
#
# COMPACT_ATOMS: atom_id res chain seq x y z
N MET A 1 -14.64 -1.08 -18.22
CA MET A 1 -14.13 -0.50 -16.95
C MET A 1 -14.93 0.70 -16.44
N ALA A 2 -15.25 1.71 -17.26
CA ALA A 2 -15.99 2.91 -16.82
C ALA A 2 -17.32 2.60 -16.09
N THR A 3 -18.09 1.63 -16.60
CA THR A 3 -19.34 1.19 -15.96
C THR A 3 -19.12 0.67 -14.53
N LEU A 4 -18.08 -0.13 -14.30
CA LEU A 4 -17.77 -0.67 -12.97
C LEU A 4 -17.31 0.44 -12.01
N GLN A 5 -16.48 1.37 -12.48
CA GLN A 5 -16.03 2.52 -11.67
C GLN A 5 -17.22 3.40 -11.25
N ASN A 6 -18.18 3.62 -12.14
CA ASN A 6 -19.41 4.35 -11.83
C ASN A 6 -20.25 3.63 -10.78
N VAL A 7 -20.38 2.29 -10.86
CA VAL A 7 -21.06 1.49 -9.84
C VAL A 7 -20.36 1.64 -8.48
N ILE A 8 -19.04 1.49 -8.43
CA ILE A 8 -18.26 1.60 -7.19
C ILE A 8 -18.40 3.02 -6.57
N ALA A 9 -18.34 4.06 -7.40
CA ALA A 9 -18.54 5.43 -6.94
C ALA A 9 -19.97 5.65 -6.39
N ALA A 10 -20.98 5.10 -7.07
CA ALA A 10 -22.37 5.16 -6.64
C ALA A 10 -22.59 4.43 -5.30
N VAL A 11 -21.98 3.25 -5.10
CA VAL A 11 -22.00 2.52 -3.82
C VAL A 11 -21.45 3.37 -2.68
N TYR A 12 -20.28 4.00 -2.88
CA TYR A 12 -19.70 4.88 -1.87
C TYR A 12 -20.65 6.03 -1.52
N ASN A 13 -21.19 6.73 -2.54
CA ASN A 13 -22.10 7.84 -2.33
C ASN A 13 -23.40 7.42 -1.63
N PHE A 14 -23.94 6.26 -2.00
CA PHE A 14 -25.20 5.75 -1.46
C PHE A 14 -25.14 5.51 0.05
N VAL A 15 -24.04 4.94 0.56
CA VAL A 15 -23.89 4.65 2.00
C VAL A 15 -23.14 5.74 2.74
N GLN A 16 -21.95 6.14 2.30
CA GLN A 16 -21.04 6.98 3.09
C GLN A 16 -21.48 8.45 3.16
N LEU A 17 -22.27 8.93 2.21
CA LEU A 17 -22.80 10.30 2.23
C LEU A 17 -24.20 10.41 2.85
N SER A 18 -24.78 9.29 3.30
CA SER A 18 -26.09 9.26 3.97
C SER A 18 -25.94 8.69 5.38
N PRO A 19 -25.96 9.52 6.44
CA PRO A 19 -25.88 9.04 7.83
C PRO A 19 -26.96 8.01 8.15
N LYS A 20 -28.18 8.19 7.60
CA LYS A 20 -29.30 7.25 7.78
C LYS A 20 -28.97 5.87 7.20
N ARG A 21 -28.50 5.80 5.96
CA ARG A 21 -28.13 4.54 5.30
C ARG A 21 -26.91 3.91 5.94
N LEU A 22 -25.94 4.70 6.37
CA LEU A 22 -24.76 4.20 7.08
C LEU A 22 -25.12 3.56 8.42
N THR A 23 -26.04 4.15 9.19
CA THR A 23 -26.52 3.56 10.44
C THR A 23 -27.23 2.24 10.17
N ARG A 24 -28.18 2.23 9.23
CA ARG A 24 -28.91 1.01 8.85
C ARG A 24 -27.99 -0.10 8.34
N PHE A 25 -27.02 0.25 7.50
CA PHE A 25 -26.00 -0.70 7.03
C PHE A 25 -25.24 -1.35 8.19
N LYS A 26 -24.86 -0.56 9.22
CA LYS A 26 -24.17 -1.10 10.40
C LYS A 26 -25.07 -2.01 11.24
N GLU A 27 -26.35 -1.68 11.36
CA GLU A 27 -27.34 -2.51 12.07
C GLU A 27 -27.52 -3.86 11.37
N ILE A 28 -27.73 -3.85 10.05
CA ILE A 28 -27.84 -5.07 9.24
C ILE A 28 -26.56 -5.89 9.34
N ALA A 29 -25.39 -5.26 9.20
CA ALA A 29 -24.13 -5.96 9.32
C ALA A 29 -23.91 -6.59 10.69
N ALA A 30 -24.40 -5.96 11.77
CA ALA A 30 -24.36 -6.54 13.11
C ALA A 30 -25.26 -7.76 13.23
N VAL A 31 -26.47 -7.72 12.65
CA VAL A 31 -27.39 -8.86 12.59
C VAL A 31 -26.77 -10.04 11.83
N LEU A 32 -26.12 -9.77 10.69
CA LEU A 32 -25.43 -10.76 9.88
C LEU A 32 -24.07 -11.20 10.47
N SER A 33 -23.68 -10.68 11.64
CA SER A 33 -22.39 -10.96 12.28
C SER A 33 -21.17 -10.71 11.38
N MET A 34 -21.27 -9.72 10.48
CA MET A 34 -20.24 -9.40 9.50
C MET A 34 -19.20 -8.42 10.05
N ASN A 35 -17.91 -8.72 9.84
CA ASN A 35 -16.84 -7.77 10.08
C ASN A 35 -16.67 -6.82 8.89
N THR A 36 -17.38 -5.70 8.94
CA THR A 36 -17.45 -4.71 7.86
C THR A 36 -16.20 -3.85 7.74
N VAL A 37 -15.97 -3.36 6.52
CA VAL A 37 -14.92 -2.38 6.22
C VAL A 37 -15.57 -1.07 5.81
N LYS A 38 -14.94 0.06 6.08
CA LYS A 38 -15.44 1.34 5.55
C LYS A 38 -15.34 1.35 4.02
N PHE A 39 -16.45 1.63 3.33
CA PHE A 39 -16.43 1.90 1.89
C PHE A 39 -15.49 3.07 1.59
N GLN A 40 -14.66 2.90 0.56
CA GLN A 40 -13.64 3.87 0.20
C GLN A 40 -14.10 4.71 -0.98
N ARG A 41 -13.71 5.98 -0.99
CA ARG A 41 -13.95 6.87 -2.12
C ARG A 41 -13.00 6.47 -3.24
N LEU A 42 -13.51 6.39 -4.46
CA LEU A 42 -12.69 6.20 -5.65
C LEU A 42 -12.00 7.52 -6.03
N TYR A 43 -10.68 7.47 -6.27
CA TYR A 43 -9.90 8.58 -6.81
C TYR A 43 -9.22 8.13 -8.11
N GLU A 44 -9.36 8.90 -9.18
CA GLU A 44 -8.86 8.55 -10.52
C GLU A 44 -7.33 8.36 -10.56
N ILE A 45 -6.58 9.12 -9.76
CA ILE A 45 -5.11 9.15 -9.80
C ILE A 45 -4.47 8.14 -8.81
N ARG A 46 -5.25 7.62 -7.85
CA ARG A 46 -4.71 6.75 -6.78
C ARG A 46 -5.10 5.30 -7.05
N TRP A 47 -4.26 4.55 -7.75
CA TRP A 47 -4.57 3.16 -8.14
C TRP A 47 -5.02 2.26 -6.98
N LEU A 48 -4.36 2.34 -5.82
CA LEU A 48 -4.73 1.60 -4.60
C LEU A 48 -6.16 1.92 -4.12
N SER A 49 -6.69 3.09 -4.49
CA SER A 49 -8.06 3.48 -4.17
C SER A 49 -9.09 2.56 -4.82
N LEU A 50 -8.85 2.11 -6.05
CA LEU A 50 -9.75 1.18 -6.73
C LEU A 50 -9.73 -0.17 -6.02
N GLY A 51 -8.54 -0.70 -5.71
CA GLY A 51 -8.37 -1.96 -4.98
C GLY A 51 -9.10 -1.95 -3.65
N ASN A 52 -8.84 -0.93 -2.84
CA ASN A 52 -9.50 -0.76 -1.55
C ASN A 52 -11.03 -0.63 -1.67
N SER A 53 -11.55 0.02 -2.72
CA SER A 53 -13.00 0.19 -2.92
C SER A 53 -13.68 -1.11 -3.36
N VAL A 54 -13.05 -1.85 -4.27
CA VAL A 54 -13.50 -3.18 -4.73
C VAL A 54 -13.51 -4.17 -3.58
N THR A 55 -12.42 -4.27 -2.82
CA THR A 55 -12.34 -5.14 -1.64
C THR A 55 -13.37 -4.76 -0.58
N ALA A 56 -13.59 -3.46 -0.33
CA ALA A 56 -14.60 -3.02 0.62
C ALA A 56 -16.02 -3.43 0.18
N LEU A 57 -16.35 -3.28 -1.11
CA LEU A 57 -17.63 -3.72 -1.64
C LEU A 57 -17.81 -5.23 -1.53
N LEU A 58 -16.83 -6.03 -1.97
CA LEU A 58 -16.91 -7.50 -1.88
C LEU A 58 -17.06 -7.99 -0.43
N ARG A 59 -16.35 -7.37 0.53
CA ARG A 59 -16.47 -7.73 1.96
C ARG A 59 -17.82 -7.38 2.56
N ASN A 60 -18.40 -6.27 2.14
CA ASN A 60 -19.67 -5.77 2.66
C ASN A 60 -20.88 -6.17 1.82
N TYR A 61 -20.68 -6.97 0.76
CA TYR A 61 -21.65 -7.15 -0.33
C TYR A 61 -23.03 -7.59 0.16
N GLU A 62 -23.10 -8.59 1.04
CA GLU A 62 -24.34 -9.13 1.60
C GLU A 62 -25.14 -8.05 2.36
N ALA A 63 -24.56 -7.48 3.43
CA ALA A 63 -25.20 -6.41 4.19
C ALA A 63 -25.54 -5.18 3.35
N PHE A 64 -24.72 -4.88 2.34
CA PHE A 64 -24.99 -3.76 1.43
C PHE A 64 -26.21 -4.03 0.54
N MET A 65 -26.32 -5.23 0.00
CA MET A 65 -27.43 -5.59 -0.88
C MET A 65 -28.76 -5.62 -0.14
N VAL A 66 -28.81 -6.06 1.13
CA VAL A 66 -30.02 -5.94 1.96
C VAL A 66 -30.50 -4.49 2.08
N VAL A 67 -29.59 -3.53 2.36
CA VAL A 67 -29.95 -2.10 2.41
C VAL A 67 -30.49 -1.60 1.07
N VAL A 68 -29.84 -2.00 -0.02
CA VAL A 68 -30.23 -1.60 -1.38
C VAL A 68 -31.60 -2.16 -1.74
N GLU A 69 -31.90 -3.42 -1.39
CA GLU A 69 -33.17 -4.07 -1.67
C GLU A 69 -34.33 -3.42 -0.89
N GLU A 70 -34.14 -3.10 0.39
CA GLU A 70 -35.13 -2.39 1.20
C GLU A 70 -35.47 -1.00 0.64
N ASP A 71 -34.44 -0.22 0.28
CA ASP A 71 -34.61 1.12 -0.27
C ASP A 71 -35.21 1.06 -1.70
N ALA A 72 -34.86 0.06 -2.50
CA ALA A 72 -35.44 -0.16 -3.82
C ALA A 72 -36.92 -0.55 -3.72
N ALA A 73 -37.29 -1.42 -2.77
CA ALA A 73 -38.69 -1.76 -2.47
C ALA A 73 -39.49 -0.54 -2.00
N SER A 74 -38.82 0.43 -1.36
CA SER A 74 -39.39 1.72 -0.96
C SER A 74 -39.50 2.73 -2.12
N GLY A 75 -39.04 2.38 -3.33
CA GLY A 75 -39.12 3.22 -4.52
C GLY A 75 -37.96 4.20 -4.70
N ASP A 76 -36.82 4.03 -4.02
CA ASP A 76 -35.64 4.87 -4.25
C ASP A 76 -35.00 4.56 -5.63
N PRO A 77 -34.92 5.53 -6.56
CA PRO A 77 -34.42 5.27 -7.91
C PRO A 77 -32.95 4.84 -7.96
N THR A 78 -32.12 5.34 -7.02
CA THR A 78 -30.70 5.01 -6.96
C THR A 78 -30.52 3.57 -6.48
N ALA A 79 -31.28 3.17 -5.47
CA ALA A 79 -31.30 1.81 -4.96
C ALA A 79 -31.78 0.82 -6.02
N MET A 80 -32.87 1.12 -6.74
CA MET A 80 -33.35 0.28 -7.86
C MET A 80 -32.27 0.11 -8.95
N GLY A 81 -31.55 1.19 -9.27
CA GLY A 81 -30.43 1.15 -10.22
C GLY A 81 -29.27 0.28 -9.74
N LEU A 82 -28.84 0.48 -8.48
CA LEU A 82 -27.77 -0.29 -7.86
C LEU A 82 -28.13 -1.77 -7.72
N GLN A 83 -29.36 -2.09 -7.31
CA GLN A 83 -29.86 -3.46 -7.22
C GLN A 83 -29.75 -4.15 -8.56
N LYS A 84 -30.29 -3.53 -9.63
CA LYS A 84 -30.23 -4.08 -10.99
C LYS A 84 -28.79 -4.30 -11.46
N GLN A 85 -27.89 -3.35 -11.18
CA GLN A 85 -26.49 -3.44 -11.61
C GLN A 85 -25.72 -4.51 -10.83
N LEU A 86 -25.88 -4.55 -9.51
CA LEU A 86 -25.12 -5.46 -8.65
C LEU A 86 -25.68 -6.88 -8.63
N SER A 87 -26.91 -7.11 -9.08
CA SER A 87 -27.44 -8.45 -9.36
C SER A 87 -27.17 -8.92 -10.80
N ALA A 88 -26.50 -8.14 -11.64
CA ALA A 88 -26.15 -8.56 -13.01
C ALA A 88 -24.84 -9.34 -13.03
N TYR A 89 -24.83 -10.54 -13.62
CA TYR A 89 -23.65 -11.42 -13.69
C TYR A 89 -22.40 -10.67 -14.17
N THR A 90 -22.51 -9.92 -15.28
CA THR A 90 -21.37 -9.20 -15.86
C THR A 90 -20.73 -8.21 -14.88
N ILE A 91 -21.52 -7.51 -14.04
CA ILE A 91 -20.96 -6.57 -13.05
C ILE A 91 -20.31 -7.31 -11.89
N VAL A 92 -20.97 -8.36 -11.38
CA VAL A 92 -20.42 -9.18 -10.28
C VAL A 92 -19.14 -9.88 -10.71
N ALA A 93 -19.11 -10.47 -11.90
CA ALA A 93 -17.93 -11.11 -12.46
C ALA A 93 -16.80 -10.10 -12.72
N LEU A 94 -17.11 -8.92 -13.27
CA LEU A 94 -16.11 -7.85 -13.43
C LEU A 94 -15.56 -7.35 -12.09
N LEU A 95 -16.38 -7.31 -11.04
CA LEU A 95 -15.93 -6.93 -9.69
C LEU A 95 -14.91 -7.94 -9.14
N HIS A 96 -15.15 -9.24 -9.34
CA HIS A 96 -14.23 -10.31 -8.91
C HIS A 96 -12.96 -10.35 -9.76
N LEU A 97 -13.08 -10.27 -11.09
CA LEU A 97 -11.92 -10.17 -11.99
C LEU A 97 -11.05 -8.95 -11.64
N THR A 98 -11.67 -7.81 -11.34
CA THR A 98 -10.95 -6.61 -10.92
C THR A 98 -10.24 -6.82 -9.58
N ALA A 99 -10.84 -7.55 -8.64
CA ALA A 99 -10.19 -7.90 -7.38
C ALA A 99 -8.95 -8.79 -7.58
N ASP A 100 -9.03 -9.78 -8.47
CA ASP A 100 -7.90 -10.63 -8.86
C ASP A 100 -6.76 -9.80 -9.47
N ILE A 101 -7.07 -8.97 -10.45
CA ILE A 101 -6.08 -8.10 -11.12
C ILE A 101 -5.42 -7.13 -10.12
N LEU A 102 -6.20 -6.52 -9.22
CA LEU A 102 -5.69 -5.55 -8.26
C LEU A 102 -4.87 -6.22 -7.16
N ALA A 103 -5.20 -7.45 -6.76
CA ALA A 103 -4.36 -8.22 -5.84
C ALA A 103 -2.93 -8.40 -6.38
N THR A 104 -2.81 -8.65 -7.69
CA THR A 104 -1.51 -8.78 -8.38
C THR A 104 -0.81 -7.44 -8.54
N THR A 105 -1.51 -6.43 -9.07
CA THR A 105 -0.91 -5.13 -9.45
C THR A 105 -0.66 -4.20 -8.27
N ASP A 106 -1.41 -4.32 -7.17
CA ASP A 106 -1.22 -3.50 -5.98
C ASP A 106 0.13 -3.73 -5.31
N HIS A 107 0.72 -4.93 -5.43
CA HIS A 107 2.05 -5.20 -4.91
C HIS A 107 3.11 -4.32 -5.57
N LEU A 108 3.09 -4.22 -6.91
CA LEU A 108 3.95 -3.29 -7.64
C LEU A 108 3.68 -1.84 -7.26
N SER A 109 2.40 -1.46 -7.17
CA SER A 109 2.03 -0.10 -6.78
C SER A 109 2.60 0.29 -5.41
N ARG A 110 2.54 -0.64 -4.44
CA ARG A 110 3.13 -0.44 -3.10
C ARG A 110 4.65 -0.38 -3.13
N LEU A 111 5.30 -1.25 -3.90
CA LEU A 111 6.76 -1.27 -4.06
C LEU A 111 7.27 0.09 -4.56
N PHE A 112 6.69 0.60 -5.65
CA PHE A 112 7.12 1.86 -6.25
C PHE A 112 6.63 3.13 -5.51
N GLN A 113 5.83 2.98 -4.45
CA GLN A 113 5.47 4.08 -3.55
C GLN A 113 6.40 4.20 -2.33
N GLN A 114 7.34 3.26 -2.17
CA GLN A 114 8.34 3.35 -1.10
C GLN A 114 9.28 4.53 -1.37
N ARG A 115 9.75 5.16 -0.29
CA ARG A 115 10.75 6.24 -0.37
C ARG A 115 12.04 5.75 -1.02
N ASP A 116 12.46 4.55 -0.60
CA ASP A 116 13.66 3.88 -1.04
C ASP A 116 13.21 2.55 -1.67
N VAL A 117 13.42 2.40 -2.97
CA VAL A 117 13.06 1.18 -3.72
C VAL A 117 14.32 0.39 -3.96
N SER A 118 14.33 -0.89 -3.57
CA SER A 118 15.48 -1.75 -3.84
C SER A 118 15.40 -2.33 -5.25
N PHE A 119 16.42 -2.05 -6.06
CA PHE A 119 16.56 -2.53 -7.43
C PHE A 119 16.61 -4.06 -7.50
N CYS A 120 17.23 -4.74 -6.53
CA CYS A 120 17.31 -6.20 -6.52
C CYS A 120 15.94 -6.91 -6.44
N GLY A 121 14.91 -6.22 -5.94
CA GLY A 121 13.54 -6.73 -5.90
C GLY A 121 12.68 -6.32 -7.10
N VAL A 122 13.08 -5.32 -7.88
CA VAL A 122 12.23 -4.70 -8.91
C VAL A 122 11.96 -5.66 -10.07
N GLN A 123 13.01 -6.25 -10.65
CA GLN A 123 12.84 -7.15 -11.79
C GLN A 123 11.99 -8.36 -11.40
N ALA A 124 12.30 -9.00 -10.27
CA ALA A 124 11.54 -10.15 -9.78
C ALA A 124 10.07 -9.80 -9.54
N ALA A 125 9.78 -8.64 -8.94
CA ALA A 125 8.41 -8.20 -8.69
C ALA A 125 7.64 -7.93 -9.99
N VAL A 126 8.26 -7.27 -10.98
CA VAL A 126 7.61 -6.97 -12.27
C VAL A 126 7.37 -8.25 -13.06
N THR A 127 8.36 -9.14 -13.14
CA THR A 127 8.22 -10.43 -13.83
C THR A 127 7.13 -11.28 -13.19
N GLY A 128 7.12 -11.43 -11.86
CA GLY A 128 6.09 -12.22 -11.18
C GLY A 128 4.67 -11.64 -11.37
N CYS A 129 4.54 -10.31 -11.43
CA CYS A 129 3.27 -9.66 -11.75
C CYS A 129 2.83 -9.96 -13.20
N LEU A 130 3.75 -9.90 -14.18
CA LEU A 130 3.45 -10.22 -15.57
C LEU A 130 3.02 -11.67 -15.73
N GLU A 131 3.78 -12.62 -15.18
CA GLU A 131 3.48 -14.04 -15.23
C GLU A 131 2.11 -14.35 -14.61
N THR A 132 1.78 -13.70 -13.49
CA THR A 132 0.47 -13.88 -12.85
C THR A 132 -0.67 -13.34 -13.75
N LEU A 133 -0.50 -12.16 -14.36
CA LEU A 133 -1.53 -11.58 -15.25
C LEU A 133 -1.69 -12.38 -16.54
N GLU A 134 -0.61 -12.89 -17.11
CA GLU A 134 -0.63 -13.77 -18.29
C GLU A 134 -1.25 -15.13 -17.96
N GLY A 135 -0.94 -15.69 -16.78
CA GLY A 135 -1.59 -16.90 -16.27
C GLY A 135 -3.10 -16.75 -16.13
N MET A 136 -3.57 -15.56 -15.73
CA MET A 136 -5.01 -15.25 -15.60
C MET A 136 -5.78 -15.34 -16.93
N GLN A 137 -5.11 -15.31 -18.08
CA GLN A 137 -5.74 -15.52 -19.39
C GLN A 137 -6.27 -16.95 -19.55
N ASN A 138 -5.63 -17.91 -18.89
CA ASN A 138 -5.95 -19.34 -19.01
C ASN A 138 -6.62 -19.91 -17.76
N GLN A 139 -6.42 -19.30 -16.59
CA GLN A 139 -6.97 -19.75 -15.32
C GLN A 139 -7.58 -18.60 -14.53
N ASP A 140 -8.67 -18.84 -13.84
CA ASP A 140 -9.29 -17.83 -12.98
C ASP A 140 -8.44 -17.54 -11.75
N GLY A 141 -8.41 -16.27 -11.35
CA GLY A 141 -7.88 -15.89 -10.05
C GLY A 141 -8.79 -16.38 -8.91
N PRO A 142 -8.32 -16.27 -7.65
CA PRO A 142 -9.05 -16.76 -6.49
C PRO A 142 -10.43 -16.13 -6.30
N TYR A 143 -10.61 -14.84 -6.59
CA TYR A 143 -11.90 -14.17 -6.42
C TYR A 143 -12.90 -14.63 -7.47
N LEU A 144 -12.51 -14.68 -8.74
CA LEU A 144 -13.42 -15.12 -9.80
C LEU A 144 -13.75 -16.61 -9.68
N SER A 145 -12.77 -17.45 -9.31
CA SER A 145 -12.99 -18.87 -9.04
C SER A 145 -14.03 -19.08 -7.93
N MET A 146 -13.95 -18.28 -6.86
CA MET A 146 -14.92 -18.31 -5.75
C MET A 146 -16.33 -17.90 -6.22
N LEU A 147 -16.44 -16.91 -7.11
CA LEU A 147 -17.73 -16.54 -7.69
C LEU A 147 -18.31 -17.68 -8.53
N GLU A 148 -17.53 -18.23 -9.47
CA GLU A 148 -18.01 -19.31 -10.34
C GLU A 148 -18.45 -20.53 -9.52
N ALA A 149 -17.71 -20.86 -8.44
CA ALA A 149 -18.10 -21.92 -7.50
C ALA A 149 -19.42 -21.61 -6.77
N ALA A 150 -19.68 -20.35 -6.40
CA ALA A 150 -20.94 -19.96 -5.76
C ALA A 150 -22.14 -20.04 -6.71
N LEU A 151 -21.92 -19.83 -8.02
CA LEU A 151 -22.97 -19.80 -9.03
C LEU A 151 -23.30 -21.16 -9.64
N VAL A 152 -22.75 -22.26 -9.12
CA VAL A 152 -23.02 -23.63 -9.61
C VAL A 152 -24.45 -24.08 -9.33
N CYS A 153 -25.03 -23.67 -8.19
CA CYS A 153 -26.36 -24.08 -7.78
C CYS A 153 -27.46 -23.28 -8.48
N THR A 154 -28.67 -23.86 -8.57
CA THR A 154 -29.88 -23.17 -9.06
C THR A 154 -30.88 -22.97 -7.91
N PRO A 155 -31.35 -21.73 -7.65
CA PRO A 155 -30.99 -20.48 -8.33
C PRO A 155 -29.53 -20.06 -8.06
N ALA A 156 -28.91 -19.45 -9.07
CA ALA A 156 -27.54 -18.98 -8.98
C ALA A 156 -27.48 -17.73 -8.10
N GLU A 157 -26.86 -17.87 -6.93
CA GLU A 157 -26.83 -16.83 -5.89
C GLU A 157 -25.40 -16.53 -5.47
N TYR A 158 -25.14 -15.25 -5.23
CA TYR A 158 -23.90 -14.80 -4.63
C TYR A 158 -24.22 -14.05 -3.34
N LYS A 159 -23.80 -14.62 -2.20
CA LYS A 159 -24.05 -14.07 -0.86
C LYS A 159 -25.54 -13.72 -0.62
N GLY A 160 -26.42 -14.66 -0.94
CA GLY A 160 -27.87 -14.51 -0.76
C GLY A 160 -28.58 -13.65 -1.81
N VAL A 161 -27.85 -13.11 -2.79
CA VAL A 161 -28.42 -12.30 -3.87
C VAL A 161 -28.52 -13.12 -5.15
N SER A 162 -29.72 -13.24 -5.71
CA SER A 162 -29.93 -13.91 -7.00
C SER A 162 -29.24 -13.15 -8.13
N VAL A 163 -28.39 -13.86 -8.88
CA VAL A 163 -27.62 -13.31 -9.99
C VAL A 163 -28.36 -13.53 -11.30
N THR A 164 -28.47 -12.47 -12.09
CA THR A 164 -29.17 -12.45 -13.37
C THR A 164 -28.21 -12.56 -14.54
N PHE A 165 -28.54 -13.47 -15.47
CA PHE A 165 -27.76 -13.75 -16.69
C PHE A 165 -28.42 -13.18 -17.95
N LYS A 166 -29.47 -12.38 -17.81
CA LYS A 166 -30.22 -11.84 -18.96
C LYS A 166 -29.39 -10.78 -19.69
N ALA A 167 -29.25 -10.96 -20.99
CA ALA A 167 -28.83 -9.89 -21.89
C ALA A 167 -29.82 -8.71 -21.85
N GLN A 168 -29.36 -7.48 -22.06
CA GLN A 168 -30.28 -6.41 -22.47
C GLN A 168 -30.97 -6.84 -23.77
N ARG A 169 -32.25 -6.49 -23.97
CA ARG A 169 -33.08 -6.96 -25.11
C ARG A 169 -32.29 -6.99 -26.43
N GLY A 170 -32.09 -8.18 -27.00
CA GLY A 170 -31.36 -8.40 -28.26
C GLY A 170 -29.82 -8.48 -28.15
N GLY A 171 -29.27 -8.47 -26.93
CA GLY A 171 -27.83 -8.51 -26.67
C GLY A 171 -27.24 -9.92 -26.53
N THR A 172 -25.92 -9.98 -26.53
CA THR A 172 -25.11 -11.18 -26.23
C THR A 172 -25.37 -11.71 -24.82
N ASP A 173 -25.22 -13.03 -24.65
CA ASP A 173 -25.28 -13.70 -23.35
C ASP A 173 -24.36 -13.01 -22.32
N ALA A 174 -24.78 -12.95 -21.05
CA ALA A 174 -24.04 -12.22 -20.02
C ALA A 174 -22.61 -12.78 -19.80
N LYS A 175 -22.41 -14.09 -20.01
CA LYS A 175 -21.09 -14.72 -19.94
C LYS A 175 -20.23 -14.35 -21.13
N GLU A 176 -20.80 -14.30 -22.33
CA GLU A 176 -20.09 -13.88 -23.54
C GLU A 176 -19.67 -12.41 -23.46
N ALA A 177 -20.57 -11.53 -22.99
CA ALA A 177 -20.27 -10.13 -22.76
C ALA A 177 -19.15 -9.94 -21.73
N PHE A 178 -19.16 -10.73 -20.65
CA PHE A 178 -18.07 -10.74 -19.67
C PHE A 178 -16.76 -11.26 -20.27
N HIS A 179 -16.80 -12.36 -21.01
CA HIS A 179 -15.63 -12.97 -21.64
C HIS A 179 -14.94 -11.99 -22.58
N THR A 180 -15.70 -11.28 -23.42
CA THR A 180 -15.17 -10.25 -24.31
C THR A 180 -14.38 -9.17 -23.53
N VAL A 181 -14.95 -8.66 -22.44
CA VAL A 181 -14.28 -7.63 -21.62
C VAL A 181 -13.07 -8.21 -20.88
N ARG A 182 -13.14 -9.46 -20.41
CA ARG A 182 -12.04 -10.14 -19.74
C ARG A 182 -10.83 -10.26 -20.66
N VAL A 183 -11.00 -10.77 -21.88
CA VAL A 183 -9.91 -10.95 -22.84
C VAL A 183 -9.23 -9.62 -23.13
N GLN A 184 -10.00 -8.59 -23.47
CA GLN A 184 -9.48 -7.25 -23.72
C GLN A 184 -8.67 -6.69 -22.54
N LEU A 185 -9.13 -6.90 -21.31
CA LEU A 185 -8.46 -6.41 -20.11
C LEU A 185 -7.15 -7.18 -19.82
N LEU A 186 -7.18 -8.51 -19.89
CA LEU A 186 -6.04 -9.37 -19.59
C LEU A 186 -4.98 -9.39 -20.71
N GLU A 187 -5.32 -8.99 -21.93
CA GLU A 187 -4.34 -8.74 -23.00
C GLU A 187 -3.70 -7.35 -22.86
N SER A 188 -4.50 -6.32 -22.55
CA SER A 188 -3.99 -4.95 -22.49
C SER A 188 -3.09 -4.71 -21.27
N LEU A 189 -3.39 -5.29 -20.11
CA LEU A 189 -2.65 -5.01 -18.88
C LEU A 189 -1.17 -5.43 -18.91
N PRO A 190 -0.80 -6.69 -19.29
CA PRO A 190 0.60 -7.08 -19.43
C PRO A 190 1.34 -6.21 -20.45
N ASN A 191 0.69 -5.89 -21.57
CA ASN A 191 1.27 -5.04 -22.61
C ASN A 191 1.59 -3.62 -22.09
N ASN A 192 0.65 -3.00 -21.38
CA ASN A 192 0.87 -1.70 -20.74
C ASN A 192 1.99 -1.76 -19.70
N LEU A 193 2.06 -2.84 -18.91
CA LEU A 193 3.09 -3.02 -17.91
C LEU A 193 4.48 -3.19 -18.55
N LYS A 194 4.61 -4.01 -19.59
CA LYS A 194 5.85 -4.17 -20.38
C LYS A 194 6.32 -2.84 -20.97
N GLN A 195 5.40 -2.09 -21.59
CA GLN A 195 5.70 -0.77 -22.18
C GLN A 195 6.16 0.26 -21.13
N ARG A 196 5.75 0.11 -19.86
CA ARG A 196 6.17 1.00 -18.78
C ARG A 196 7.59 0.72 -18.27
N PHE A 197 8.12 -0.48 -18.53
CA PHE A 197 9.46 -0.90 -18.12
C PHE A 197 10.29 -1.39 -19.33
N PRO A 198 10.50 -0.54 -20.37
CA PRO A 198 11.22 -0.95 -21.58
C PRO A 198 12.70 -1.27 -21.32
N HIS A 199 13.25 -0.78 -20.19
CA HIS A 199 14.63 -0.96 -19.78
C HIS A 199 14.72 -1.61 -18.40
N ILE A 200 13.88 -2.62 -18.10
CA ILE A 200 13.90 -3.33 -16.82
C ILE A 200 15.29 -3.87 -16.48
N ALA A 201 16.05 -4.35 -17.46
CA ALA A 201 17.42 -4.83 -17.28
C ALA A 201 18.38 -3.73 -16.81
N LEU A 202 18.15 -2.47 -17.23
CA LEU A 202 18.94 -1.33 -16.75
C LEU A 202 18.64 -1.03 -15.28
N LEU A 203 17.36 -1.14 -14.88
CA LEU A 203 16.97 -0.99 -13.47
C LEU A 203 17.53 -2.14 -12.63
N ASP A 204 17.47 -3.37 -13.10
CA ASP A 204 18.07 -4.54 -12.43
C ASP A 204 19.58 -4.35 -12.25
N ALA A 205 20.27 -3.86 -13.29
CA ALA A 205 21.71 -3.60 -13.23
C ALA A 205 22.12 -2.54 -12.18
N MET A 206 21.22 -1.64 -11.78
CA MET A 206 21.49 -0.67 -10.71
C MET A 206 21.72 -1.33 -9.35
N GLN A 207 21.35 -2.61 -9.17
CA GLN A 207 21.64 -3.33 -7.93
C GLN A 207 23.15 -3.50 -7.66
N ILE A 208 24.02 -3.26 -8.66
CA ILE A 208 25.47 -3.17 -8.44
C ILE A 208 25.85 -2.09 -7.42
N PHE A 209 24.98 -1.10 -7.21
CA PHE A 209 25.16 -0.04 -6.22
C PHE A 209 24.45 -0.32 -4.89
N GLU A 210 23.80 -1.47 -4.73
CA GLU A 210 23.07 -1.84 -3.51
C GLU A 210 23.90 -2.77 -2.62
N PRO A 211 24.40 -2.29 -1.46
CA PRO A 211 25.26 -3.10 -0.60
C PRO A 211 24.57 -4.39 -0.11
N CYS A 212 23.25 -4.37 0.05
CA CYS A 212 22.46 -5.54 0.46
C CYS A 212 22.46 -6.67 -0.58
N ALA A 213 22.70 -6.37 -1.86
CA ALA A 213 22.77 -7.36 -2.93
C ALA A 213 24.14 -8.05 -3.02
N TYR A 214 25.16 -7.52 -2.32
CA TYR A 214 26.53 -8.02 -2.41
C TYR A 214 26.67 -9.38 -1.73
N PRO A 215 27.44 -10.32 -2.32
CA PRO A 215 27.70 -11.61 -1.70
C PRO A 215 28.53 -11.46 -0.43
N GLU A 216 28.32 -12.33 0.55
CA GLU A 216 29.08 -12.34 1.80
C GLU A 216 30.57 -12.66 1.55
N SER A 217 30.84 -13.58 0.63
CA SER A 217 32.20 -14.00 0.30
C SER A 217 32.91 -12.99 -0.62
N ALA A 218 34.09 -12.54 -0.19
CA ALA A 218 34.97 -11.68 -0.97
C ALA A 218 35.45 -12.35 -2.28
N SER A 219 35.54 -13.69 -2.33
CA SER A 219 35.90 -14.40 -3.56
C SER A 219 34.80 -14.28 -4.63
N HIS A 220 33.53 -14.38 -4.23
CA HIS A 220 32.39 -14.22 -5.13
C HIS A 220 32.21 -12.76 -5.59
N LEU A 221 32.56 -11.79 -4.74
CA LEU A 221 32.47 -10.35 -5.05
C LEU A 221 33.26 -9.96 -6.31
N THR A 222 34.36 -10.67 -6.59
CA THR A 222 35.22 -10.41 -7.76
C THR A 222 34.43 -10.48 -9.07
N TYR A 223 33.58 -11.50 -9.21
CA TYR A 223 32.83 -11.77 -10.44
C TYR A 223 31.37 -11.29 -10.37
N TRP A 224 30.83 -11.15 -9.16
CA TRP A 224 29.47 -10.70 -8.95
C TRP A 224 29.25 -9.30 -9.55
N GLY A 225 28.15 -9.15 -10.28
CA GLY A 225 27.74 -7.90 -10.89
C GLY A 225 28.47 -7.50 -12.17
N ASN A 226 29.35 -8.33 -12.73
CA ASN A 226 30.00 -8.03 -14.00
C ASN A 226 28.98 -7.86 -15.16
N ASN A 227 27.94 -8.69 -15.21
CA ASN A 227 26.88 -8.55 -16.20
C ASN A 227 26.07 -7.24 -16.02
N TYR A 228 25.87 -6.82 -14.75
CA TYR A 228 25.22 -5.54 -14.44
C TYR A 228 26.09 -4.37 -14.88
N LEU A 229 27.40 -4.43 -14.62
CA LEU A 229 28.35 -3.44 -15.12
C LEU A 229 28.27 -3.34 -16.65
N GLU A 230 28.35 -4.46 -17.38
CA GLU A 230 28.29 -4.43 -18.85
C GLU A 230 26.96 -3.85 -19.37
N THR A 231 25.84 -4.14 -18.69
CA THR A 231 24.54 -3.53 -19.02
C THR A 231 24.56 -2.01 -18.84
N LEU A 232 25.14 -1.51 -17.75
CA LEU A 232 25.30 -0.07 -17.50
C LEU A 232 26.27 0.58 -18.48
N LEU A 233 27.37 -0.09 -18.84
CA LEU A 233 28.36 0.42 -19.79
C LEU A 233 27.78 0.50 -21.21
N ALA A 234 26.97 -0.47 -21.61
CA ALA A 234 26.29 -0.42 -22.90
C ALA A 234 25.33 0.77 -22.99
N HIS A 235 24.67 1.13 -21.88
CA HIS A 235 23.73 2.25 -21.87
C HIS A 235 24.42 3.62 -21.68
N TYR A 236 25.22 3.77 -20.63
CA TYR A 236 25.81 5.06 -20.24
C TYR A 236 27.19 5.33 -20.87
N GLY A 237 27.88 4.29 -21.34
CA GLY A 237 29.19 4.39 -21.98
C GLY A 237 29.14 4.57 -23.50
N GLU A 238 27.95 4.71 -24.07
CA GLU A 238 27.74 4.92 -25.51
C GLU A 238 26.99 6.23 -25.75
N ARG A 239 27.11 6.75 -26.98
CA ARG A 239 26.35 7.93 -27.41
C ARG A 239 24.87 7.56 -27.52
N GLN A 240 24.01 8.29 -26.83
CA GLN A 240 22.56 8.06 -26.80
C GLN A 240 21.79 9.14 -27.57
N HIS A 241 20.52 8.86 -27.88
CA HIS A 241 19.61 9.84 -28.48
C HIS A 241 18.31 9.89 -27.67
N ASN A 242 17.75 11.10 -27.47
CA ASN A 242 16.41 11.20 -26.89
C ASN A 242 15.33 10.96 -27.96
N THR A 243 14.06 11.00 -27.53
CA THR A 243 12.87 10.85 -28.39
C THR A 243 12.75 11.91 -29.50
N GLU A 244 13.44 13.04 -29.36
CA GLU A 244 13.48 14.13 -30.35
C GLU A 244 14.68 13.99 -31.31
N GLY A 245 15.48 12.91 -31.20
CA GLY A 245 16.67 12.67 -32.00
C GLY A 245 17.90 13.50 -31.57
N LYS A 246 17.84 14.21 -30.45
CA LYS A 246 18.99 14.93 -29.89
C LYS A 246 20.01 13.93 -29.34
N ALA A 247 21.24 14.03 -29.82
CA ALA A 247 22.34 13.18 -29.37
C ALA A 247 22.93 13.65 -28.03
N PHE A 248 23.34 12.70 -27.20
CA PHE A 248 24.03 12.88 -25.93
C PHE A 248 25.27 12.00 -25.94
N ASP A 249 26.43 12.57 -25.61
CA ASP A 249 27.67 11.81 -25.53
C ASP A 249 27.64 10.84 -24.34
N ALA A 250 28.53 9.86 -24.36
CA ALA A 250 28.68 8.91 -23.27
C ALA A 250 28.93 9.65 -21.95
N VAL A 251 28.19 9.25 -20.91
CA VAL A 251 28.28 9.85 -19.57
C VAL A 251 29.48 9.30 -18.81
N ILE A 252 29.93 8.09 -19.17
CA ILE A 252 31.03 7.38 -18.50
C ILE A 252 32.02 6.80 -19.49
N ASP A 253 33.29 6.71 -19.09
CA ASP A 253 34.32 5.99 -19.84
C ASP A 253 34.30 4.49 -19.51
N LYS A 254 34.10 3.66 -20.53
CA LYS A 254 33.96 2.20 -20.34
C LYS A 254 35.22 1.57 -19.78
N ALA A 255 36.41 1.99 -20.20
CA ALA A 255 37.66 1.37 -19.80
C ALA A 255 37.99 1.73 -18.34
N CYS A 256 37.82 3.00 -17.99
CA CYS A 256 37.99 3.51 -16.63
C CYS A 256 37.04 2.80 -15.65
N CYS A 257 35.74 2.77 -15.95
CA CYS A 257 34.75 2.12 -15.09
C CYS A 257 35.02 0.62 -14.87
N ARG A 258 35.51 -0.11 -15.89
CA ARG A 258 35.93 -1.52 -15.72
C ARG A 258 37.11 -1.66 -14.76
N GLY A 259 38.10 -0.77 -14.84
CA GLY A 259 39.25 -0.75 -13.94
C GLY A 259 38.87 -0.42 -12.49
N GLU A 260 37.90 0.47 -12.29
CA GLU A 260 37.51 0.97 -10.97
C GLU A 260 36.41 0.14 -10.27
N CYS A 261 35.66 -0.68 -11.00
CA CYS A 261 34.50 -1.39 -10.46
C CYS A 261 34.86 -2.35 -9.30
N LEU A 262 35.92 -3.14 -9.43
CA LEU A 262 36.32 -4.08 -8.37
C LEU A 262 36.81 -3.36 -7.10
N PRO A 263 37.71 -2.36 -7.19
CA PRO A 263 38.05 -1.51 -6.05
C PRO A 263 36.82 -0.90 -5.37
N PHE A 264 35.89 -0.33 -6.14
CA PHE A 264 34.63 0.22 -5.63
C PHE A 264 33.82 -0.83 -4.86
N LYS A 265 33.59 -2.01 -5.47
CA LYS A 265 32.84 -3.10 -4.84
C LYS A 265 33.47 -3.53 -3.51
N ARG A 266 34.79 -3.61 -3.43
CA ARG A 266 35.50 -3.99 -2.20
C ARG A 266 35.28 -2.98 -1.08
N ILE A 267 35.39 -1.68 -1.38
CA ILE A 267 35.14 -0.61 -0.40
C ILE A 267 33.72 -0.71 0.14
N VAL A 268 32.72 -0.88 -0.73
CA VAL A 268 31.31 -0.99 -0.32
C VAL A 268 31.06 -2.24 0.54
N HIS A 269 31.65 -3.38 0.15
CA HIS A 269 31.56 -4.64 0.91
C HIS A 269 32.16 -4.50 2.32
N ASP A 270 33.34 -3.89 2.42
CA ASP A 270 34.02 -3.68 3.71
C ASP A 270 33.26 -2.69 4.60
N LEU A 271 32.67 -1.63 4.02
CA LEU A 271 31.83 -0.68 4.76
C LEU A 271 30.56 -1.35 5.30
N ARG A 272 29.89 -2.18 4.49
CA ARG A 272 28.74 -2.98 4.95
C ARG A 272 29.13 -3.88 6.13
N ARG A 273 30.26 -4.57 6.04
CA ARG A 273 30.76 -5.41 7.14
C ARG A 273 31.09 -4.57 8.38
N CYS A 274 31.69 -3.40 8.23
CA CYS A 274 31.97 -2.52 9.37
C CYS A 274 30.68 -1.98 10.04
N GLU A 275 29.62 -1.73 9.28
CA GLU A 275 28.31 -1.36 9.83
C GLU A 275 27.65 -2.55 10.53
N GLU A 276 27.67 -3.74 9.93
CA GLU A 276 27.14 -4.98 10.52
C GLU A 276 27.93 -5.36 11.79
N ASP A 277 29.27 -5.31 11.75
CA ASP A 277 30.20 -5.55 12.86
C ASP A 277 30.12 -4.43 13.91
N GLY A 278 29.83 -3.20 13.51
CA GLY A 278 29.56 -2.07 14.41
C GLY A 278 28.23 -2.23 15.15
N LEU A 279 27.18 -2.69 14.46
CA LEU A 279 25.90 -3.08 15.04
C LEU A 279 26.04 -4.32 15.93
N GLN A 280 26.87 -5.30 15.53
CA GLN A 280 27.15 -6.51 16.30
C GLN A 280 28.02 -6.21 17.52
N ARG A 281 29.04 -5.34 17.42
CA ARG A 281 29.82 -4.86 18.58
C ARG A 281 28.92 -4.10 19.55
N PHE A 282 28.01 -3.25 19.05
CA PHE A 282 26.98 -2.63 19.89
C PHE A 282 26.08 -3.68 20.56
N ARG A 283 25.67 -4.73 19.84
CA ARG A 283 24.88 -5.87 20.36
C ARG A 283 25.64 -6.72 21.40
N HIS A 284 26.92 -6.99 21.20
CA HIS A 284 27.72 -7.78 22.14
C HIS A 284 28.15 -7.00 23.38
N THR A 285 28.34 -5.68 23.28
CA THR A 285 28.42 -4.83 24.48
C THR A 285 27.08 -4.66 25.20
N THR A 286 25.96 -5.02 24.57
CA THR A 286 24.62 -5.01 25.20
C THR A 286 24.16 -6.38 25.73
N GLU A 287 24.96 -7.44 25.61
CA GLU A 287 24.64 -8.76 26.21
C GLU A 287 25.29 -9.01 27.59
N VAL A 288 26.04 -8.04 28.15
CA VAL A 288 26.51 -8.07 29.55
C VAL A 288 25.77 -7.08 30.46
N ILE A 289 24.82 -6.30 29.93
CA ILE A 289 23.97 -5.42 30.75
C ILE A 289 22.52 -5.58 30.31
N ARG A 290 21.69 -6.18 31.17
CA ARG A 290 20.24 -6.34 31.02
C ARG A 290 19.58 -5.08 30.44
N ASP A 291 18.85 -5.25 29.33
CA ASP A 291 17.99 -4.26 28.64
C ASP A 291 16.77 -3.86 29.53
N PRO A 292 16.12 -2.65 29.40
CA PRO A 292 15.31 -2.28 28.23
C PRO A 292 15.32 -0.79 27.84
N GLY A 293 16.01 -0.46 26.76
CA GLY A 293 15.68 0.56 25.74
C GLY A 293 15.40 2.00 26.16
N THR A 294 16.21 2.94 25.65
CA THR A 294 15.77 4.20 25.02
C THR A 294 16.95 5.00 24.43
N PRO A 295 16.71 5.80 23.38
CA PRO A 295 17.76 6.60 22.76
C PRO A 295 18.33 7.57 23.78
N SER A 296 19.63 7.51 24.06
CA SER A 296 20.34 8.59 24.74
C SER A 296 20.11 9.89 23.94
N GLY A 297 19.48 10.94 24.45
CA GLY A 297 19.03 11.19 25.81
C GLY A 297 17.90 12.22 25.87
N ARG A 298 16.77 11.96 25.21
CA ARG A 298 15.56 12.78 25.40
C ARG A 298 14.64 12.11 26.42
N GLN A 299 14.37 12.82 27.51
CA GLN A 299 13.44 12.43 28.57
C GLN A 299 12.38 13.53 28.69
N CYS A 300 11.11 13.15 28.80
CA CYS A 300 10.03 14.11 28.97
C CYS A 300 10.19 14.86 30.29
N ALA A 301 10.40 16.18 30.27
CA ALA A 301 10.57 16.98 31.48
C ALA A 301 9.37 16.91 32.43
N SER A 302 8.17 16.68 31.90
CA SER A 302 6.95 16.60 32.71
C SER A 302 6.64 15.22 33.29
N CYS A 303 7.01 14.10 32.68
CA CYS A 303 6.60 12.77 33.19
C CYS A 303 7.73 11.74 33.19
N ASN A 304 8.94 12.16 32.85
CA ASN A 304 10.16 11.35 32.84
C ASN A 304 10.12 10.14 31.91
N THR A 305 9.08 9.98 31.08
CA THR A 305 9.07 8.92 30.07
C THR A 305 10.19 9.16 29.07
N ARG A 306 10.86 8.08 28.71
CA ARG A 306 11.87 8.04 27.66
C ARG A 306 11.31 7.49 26.35
N ARG A 307 10.07 6.98 26.37
CA ARG A 307 9.35 6.44 25.20
C ARG A 307 8.11 7.27 24.90
N THR A 308 7.91 7.62 23.64
CA THR A 308 6.72 8.32 23.17
C THR A 308 6.58 8.14 21.65
N ALA A 309 5.34 8.09 21.14
CA ALA A 309 5.09 7.99 19.70
C ALA A 309 5.54 9.24 18.92
N LEU A 310 5.64 10.39 19.60
CA LEU A 310 6.11 11.65 19.02
C LEU A 310 6.68 12.56 20.11
N TRP A 311 7.89 13.06 19.92
CA TRP A 311 8.49 14.08 20.78
C TRP A 311 7.96 15.47 20.40
N ARG A 312 7.64 16.30 21.40
CA ARG A 312 7.21 17.70 21.22
C ARG A 312 8.17 18.61 21.98
N GLY A 313 8.52 19.75 21.42
CA GLY A 313 9.25 20.81 22.13
C GLY A 313 8.30 21.83 22.75
N ALA A 314 8.64 22.33 23.95
CA ALA A 314 8.10 23.59 24.45
C ALA A 314 8.75 24.79 23.73
N GLU A 315 8.30 26.02 24.03
CA GLU A 315 8.82 27.24 23.40
C GLU A 315 10.32 27.46 23.65
N ASP A 316 10.81 27.05 24.83
CA ASP A 316 12.22 27.11 25.23
C ASP A 316 13.02 25.87 24.82
N GLY A 317 12.46 25.02 23.96
CA GLY A 317 13.10 23.78 23.48
C GLY A 317 13.02 22.60 24.44
N THR A 318 12.36 22.75 25.61
CA THR A 318 12.24 21.66 26.59
C THR A 318 11.53 20.44 26.00
N PRO A 319 12.10 19.22 26.10
CA PRO A 319 11.51 18.01 25.53
C PRO A 319 10.30 17.51 26.34
N LEU A 320 9.17 17.32 25.66
CA LEU A 320 7.94 16.75 26.19
C LEU A 320 7.51 15.52 25.36
N CYS A 321 6.94 14.52 26.02
CA CYS A 321 6.28 13.43 25.31
C CYS A 321 4.98 13.91 24.64
N ASN A 322 4.44 13.14 23.69
CA ASN A 322 3.24 13.52 22.95
C ASN A 322 2.08 13.96 23.86
N ALA A 323 1.80 13.18 24.92
CA ALA A 323 0.70 13.45 25.85
C ALA A 323 0.93 14.69 26.73
N CYS A 324 2.16 14.93 27.20
CA CYS A 324 2.48 16.12 28.01
C CYS A 324 2.54 17.39 27.14
N GLY A 325 3.09 17.29 25.93
CA GLY A 325 3.16 18.41 25.00
C GLY A 325 1.78 18.87 24.51
N ILE A 326 0.84 17.95 24.25
CA ILE A 326 -0.55 18.31 23.92
C ILE A 326 -1.22 19.04 25.10
N ARG A 327 -1.03 18.56 26.33
CA ARG A 327 -1.58 19.21 27.53
C ARG A 327 -0.98 20.60 27.74
N TYR A 328 0.34 20.73 27.65
CA TYR A 328 1.01 22.02 27.77
C TYR A 328 0.53 23.00 26.70
N ARG A 329 0.41 22.56 25.44
CA ARG A 329 -0.07 23.42 24.35
C ARG A 329 -1.52 23.88 24.56
N LYS A 330 -2.38 23.01 25.11
CA LYS A 330 -3.79 23.33 25.36
C LYS A 330 -4.00 24.29 26.53
N TYR A 331 -3.28 24.08 27.64
CA TYR A 331 -3.56 24.80 28.89
C TYR A 331 -2.51 25.85 29.25
N ARG A 332 -1.32 25.81 28.64
CA ARG A 332 -0.18 26.69 28.91
C ARG A 332 0.28 26.73 30.38
N ILE A 333 -0.12 25.75 31.19
CA ILE A 333 0.25 25.64 32.61
C ILE A 333 1.37 24.61 32.78
N ARG A 334 2.43 25.00 33.52
CA ARG A 334 3.52 24.12 33.98
C ARG A 334 4.10 24.63 35.30
N CYS A 335 4.70 23.74 36.08
CA CYS A 335 5.58 24.17 37.17
C CYS A 335 6.87 24.76 36.61
N LYS A 336 7.22 25.98 37.01
CA LYS A 336 8.45 26.67 36.58
C LYS A 336 9.74 26.03 37.12
N HIS A 337 9.64 25.24 38.19
CA HIS A 337 10.80 24.61 38.80
C HIS A 337 11.11 23.22 38.24
N CYS A 338 10.10 22.33 38.18
CA CYS A 338 10.29 20.92 37.83
C CYS A 338 9.59 20.48 36.54
N TRP A 339 9.06 21.43 35.76
CA TRP A 339 8.42 21.20 34.47
C TRP A 339 7.20 20.28 34.45
N LEU A 340 6.60 20.00 35.61
CA LEU A 340 5.37 19.23 35.69
C LEU A 340 4.22 19.96 34.98
N VAL A 341 3.59 19.29 34.02
CA VAL A 341 2.34 19.71 33.36
C VAL A 341 1.17 18.98 34.02
N PRO A 342 0.23 19.69 34.68
CA PRO A 342 -0.87 19.07 35.43
C PRO A 342 -1.78 18.17 34.57
N THR A 343 -2.31 17.11 35.18
CA THR A 343 -3.44 16.32 34.65
C THR A 343 -4.76 17.06 34.89
N ARG A 344 -5.84 16.70 34.19
CA ARG A 344 -7.16 17.34 34.40
C ARG A 344 -7.62 17.37 35.86
N GLY A 345 -7.32 16.33 36.65
CA GLY A 345 -7.68 16.26 38.08
C GLY A 345 -6.81 17.10 39.01
N SER A 346 -5.69 17.64 38.53
CA SER A 346 -4.77 18.51 39.30
C SER A 346 -4.74 19.95 38.77
N GLN A 347 -5.62 20.29 37.83
CA GLN A 347 -5.78 21.65 37.32
C GLN A 347 -6.47 22.50 38.40
N GLY A 348 -5.71 23.40 39.04
CA GLY A 348 -6.21 24.30 40.09
C GLY A 348 -5.50 24.18 41.44
N SER A 349 -4.60 23.21 41.62
CA SER A 349 -3.76 23.17 42.82
C SER A 349 -2.81 24.37 42.85
N ALA A 350 -2.83 25.14 43.94
CA ALA A 350 -1.91 26.25 44.16
C ALA A 350 -0.44 25.79 44.18
N ASN A 351 -0.20 24.53 44.55
CA ASN A 351 1.14 23.94 44.68
C ASN A 351 1.35 22.76 43.72
N CYS A 352 2.59 22.60 43.25
CA CYS A 352 2.98 21.54 42.34
C CYS A 352 2.98 20.20 43.06
N THR A 353 2.30 19.19 42.51
CA THR A 353 2.25 17.85 43.10
C THR A 353 3.56 17.07 43.02
N ARG A 354 4.58 17.58 42.29
CA ARG A 354 5.92 16.98 42.23
C ARG A 354 6.90 17.60 43.21
N CYS A 355 6.96 18.93 43.27
CA CYS A 355 7.98 19.62 44.07
C CYS A 355 7.42 20.47 45.21
N GLY A 356 6.11 20.51 45.42
CA GLY A 356 5.45 21.25 46.49
C GLY A 356 5.44 22.78 46.33
N LEU A 357 6.16 23.33 45.34
CA LEU A 357 6.26 24.77 45.12
C LEU A 357 5.03 25.36 44.41
N PRO A 358 4.72 26.65 44.62
CA PRO A 358 3.56 27.30 44.00
C PRO A 358 3.58 27.22 42.46
N VAL A 359 2.45 26.85 41.85
CA VAL A 359 2.24 26.86 40.40
C VAL A 359 1.70 28.25 40.02
N LYS A 360 2.59 29.21 39.74
CA LYS A 360 2.22 30.51 39.17
C LYS A 360 2.30 30.53 37.66
#